data_AF-A0A536ZY40-F1
#
_entry.id   AF-A0A536ZY40-F1
#
_cell.length_a   1.000
_cell.length_b   1.000
_cell.length_c   1.000
_cell.angle_alpha   90.00
_cell.angle_beta   90.00
_cell.angle_gamma   90.00
#
_symmetry.space_group_name_H-M   'P 1'
#
loop_
_entity.id
_entity.type
_entity.pdbx_description
1 polymer ?
#
loop_
_entity_poly.entity_id
_entity_poly.type
_entity_poly.pdbx_seq_one_letter_code
_entity_poly.pdbx_strand_id
1 'polypeptide(L)' 'LQGTSSYCLRHSFAMRLLDRGVGIKVIGDLLGHRTLESTCVYLRLQTGTLRDVALPLPAPVTSIVEGAA' A
#
# COMPACT_ATOMS: atom_id res chain seq x y z
N LEU A 1 -19.25 21.27 -13.12
CA LEU A 1 -17.94 21.52 -12.46
C LEU A 1 -17.73 20.55 -11.28
N GLN A 2 -17.79 19.23 -11.54
CA GLN A 2 -17.56 18.20 -10.53
C GLN A 2 -16.09 17.81 -10.56
N GLY A 3 -15.24 18.44 -9.74
CA GLY A 3 -13.81 18.09 -9.75
C GLY A 3 -12.92 18.88 -8.80
N THR A 4 -13.32 20.06 -8.34
CA THR A 4 -12.58 20.84 -7.33
C THR A 4 -13.14 20.57 -5.93
N SER A 5 -13.13 19.29 -5.52
CA SER A 5 -13.43 18.91 -4.14
C SER A 5 -12.16 18.96 -3.30
N SER A 6 -12.25 19.42 -2.05
CA SER A 6 -11.15 19.37 -1.07
C SER A 6 -10.55 17.96 -0.93
N TYR A 7 -11.35 16.94 -1.22
CA TYR A 7 -10.92 15.55 -1.31
C TYR A 7 -9.83 15.30 -2.36
N CYS A 8 -9.92 15.92 -3.54
CA CYS A 8 -8.92 15.77 -4.60
C CYS A 8 -7.56 16.34 -4.19
N LEU A 9 -7.54 17.47 -3.48
CA LEU A 9 -6.30 18.05 -2.95
C LEU A 9 -5.69 17.15 -1.86
N ARG A 10 -6.52 16.66 -0.93
CA ARG A 10 -6.09 15.71 0.11
C ARG A 10 -5.51 14.44 -0.52
N HIS A 11 -6.18 13.91 -1.54
CA HIS A 11 -5.76 12.72 -2.26
C HIS A 11 -4.42 12.93 -2.98
N SER A 12 -4.29 14.00 -3.77
CA SER A 12 -3.05 14.33 -4.47
C SER A 12 -1.89 14.58 -3.51
N PHE A 13 -2.13 15.24 -2.38
CA PHE A 13 -1.11 15.45 -1.35
C PHE A 13 -0.64 14.13 -0.73
N ALA A 14 -1.59 13.27 -0.32
CA ALA A 14 -1.28 11.95 0.24
C ALA A 14 -0.49 11.07 -0.74
N MET A 15 -0.92 11.01 -2.00
CA MET A 15 -0.25 10.22 -3.03
C MET A 15 1.18 10.71 -3.29
N ARG A 16 1.43 12.03 -3.33
CA ARG A 16 2.80 12.55 -3.52
C ARG A 16 3.74 12.25 -2.35
N LEU A 17 3.22 12.20 -1.12
CA LEU A 17 4.02 11.81 0.04
C LEU A 17 4.33 10.31 0.01
N LEU A 18 3.33 9.50 -0.36
CA LEU A 18 3.50 8.06 -0.44
C LEU A 18 4.49 7.66 -1.55
N ASP A 19 4.43 8.33 -2.71
CA ASP A 19 5.35 8.13 -3.84
C ASP A 19 6.82 8.48 -3.48
N ARG A 20 7.00 9.43 -2.55
CA ARG A 20 8.32 9.77 -1.97
C ARG A 20 8.79 8.81 -0.88
N GLY A 21 8.03 7.75 -0.60
CA GLY A 21 8.37 6.76 0.42
C GLY A 21 8.10 7.22 1.87
N VAL A 22 7.27 8.27 2.07
CA VAL A 22 6.90 8.70 3.42
C VAL A 22 6.01 7.62 4.06
N GLY A 23 6.33 7.24 5.30
CA GLY A 23 5.57 6.24 6.04
C GLY A 23 4.10 6.65 6.24
N ILE A 24 3.19 5.67 6.11
CA ILE A 24 1.74 5.91 6.13
C ILE A 24 1.24 6.57 7.43
N LYS A 25 1.90 6.28 8.56
CA LYS A 25 1.56 6.88 9.85
C LYS A 25 1.79 8.39 9.84
N VAL A 26 2.94 8.82 9.32
CA VAL A 26 3.32 10.24 9.20
C VAL A 26 2.36 10.96 8.25
N ILE A 27 1.98 10.32 7.13
CA ILE A 27 0.98 10.85 6.20
C ILE A 27 -0.37 11.05 6.91
N GLY A 28 -0.80 10.07 7.73
CA GLY A 28 -2.02 10.17 8.52
C GLY A 28 -1.97 11.31 9.53
N ASP A 29 -0.85 11.47 10.23
CA ASP A 29 -0.66 12.54 11.22
C ASP A 29 -0.68 13.92 10.55
N LEU A 30 -0.05 14.09 9.37
CA LEU A 30 -0.08 15.31 8.54
C LEU A 30 -1.49 15.66 8.04
N LEU A 31 -2.31 14.65 7.75
CA LEU A 31 -3.69 14.83 7.30
C LEU A 31 -4.68 15.01 8.46
N GLY A 32 -4.23 14.84 9.71
CA GLY A 32 -5.07 14.89 10.91
C GLY A 32 -6.00 13.67 11.05
N HIS A 33 -5.63 12.53 10.47
CA HIS A 33 -6.41 11.30 10.60
C HIS A 33 -6.23 10.68 11.98
N ARG A 34 -7.34 10.50 12.70
CA ARG A 34 -7.34 9.90 14.06
C ARG A 34 -7.05 8.39 14.04
N THR A 35 -7.30 7.73 12.90
CA THR A 35 -7.09 6.29 12.73
C THR A 35 -6.29 6.01 11.46
N LEU A 36 -5.44 4.99 11.53
CA LEU A 36 -4.66 4.52 10.37
C LEU A 36 -5.56 3.99 9.25
N GLU A 37 -6.73 3.48 9.59
CA GLU A 37 -7.70 2.93 8.64
C GLU A 37 -8.09 3.93 7.55
N SER A 38 -8.33 5.19 7.93
CA SER A 38 -8.67 6.26 6.98
C SER A 38 -7.51 6.61 6.05
N THR A 39 -6.27 6.37 6.47
CA THR A 39 -5.06 6.63 5.65
C THR A 39 -4.68 5.43 4.79
N CYS A 40 -4.99 4.19 5.23
CA CYS A 40 -4.71 2.95 4.50
C CYS A 40 -5.35 2.90 3.09
N VAL A 41 -6.39 3.71 2.83
CA VAL A 41 -6.96 3.84 1.48
C VAL A 41 -5.93 4.28 0.44
N TYR A 42 -4.91 5.06 0.83
CA TYR A 42 -3.84 5.52 -0.08
C TYR A 42 -2.81 4.41 -0.39
N LEU A 43 -2.57 3.50 0.55
CA LEU A 43 -1.63 2.37 0.39
C LEU A 43 -2.03 1.41 -0.72
N ARG A 44 -3.34 1.16 -0.89
CA ARG A 44 -3.86 0.19 -1.87
C ARG A 44 -3.52 0.57 -3.31
N LEU A 45 -3.24 1.84 -3.56
CA LEU A 45 -2.89 2.37 -4.88
C LEU A 45 -1.40 2.19 -5.20
N GLN A 46 -0.55 2.00 -4.19
CA GLN A 46 0.90 1.92 -4.37
C GLN A 46 1.38 0.46 -4.42
N THR A 47 0.94 -0.25 -5.45
CA THR A 47 1.30 -1.66 -5.69
C THR A 47 2.81 -1.87 -5.90
N GLY A 48 3.53 -0.85 -6.36
CA GLY A 48 4.99 -0.89 -6.52
C GLY A 48 5.73 -1.08 -5.20
N THR A 49 5.45 -0.25 -4.20
CA THR A 49 6.08 -0.36 -2.87
C THR A 49 5.61 -1.60 -2.10
N LEU A 50 4.38 -2.05 -2.31
CA LEU A 50 3.89 -3.30 -1.70
C LEU A 50 4.67 -4.53 -2.19
N ARG A 51 5.23 -4.48 -3.40
CA ARG A 51 6.08 -5.56 -3.93
C ARG A 51 7.45 -5.62 -3.25
N ASP A 52 7.99 -4.50 -2.83
CA ASP A 52 9.31 -4.41 -2.18
C ASP A 52 9.30 -5.05 -0.78
N VAL A 53 8.17 -4.92 -0.07
CA VAL A 53 7.97 -5.52 1.25
C VAL A 53 7.37 -6.93 1.18
N ALA A 54 7.20 -7.50 -0.01
CA ALA A 54 6.62 -8.82 -0.16
C ALA A 54 7.58 -9.88 0.39
N LEU A 55 7.08 -10.71 1.32
CA LEU A 55 7.84 -11.85 1.81
C LEU A 55 8.00 -12.90 0.69
N PRO A 56 9.13 -13.62 0.65
CA PRO A 56 9.32 -14.69 -0.32
C PRO A 56 8.20 -15.70 -0.18
N LEU A 57 7.60 -16.08 -1.32
CA LEU A 57 6.59 -17.11 -1.33
C LEU A 57 7.25 -18.41 -0.85
N PRO A 58 6.66 -19.15 0.11
CA PRO A 58 7.17 -20.47 0.45
C PRO A 58 7.24 -21.30 -0.83
N ALA A 59 8.37 -21.97 -1.03
CA ALA A 59 8.56 -22.81 -2.20
C ALA A 59 7.39 -23.82 -2.28
N PRO A 60 6.80 -24.04 -3.46
CA PRO A 60 5.80 -25.08 -3.60
C PRO A 60 6.44 -26.39 -3.14
N VAL A 61 5.83 -27.01 -2.14
CA VAL A 61 6.19 -28.36 -1.71
C VAL A 61 5.74 -29.34 -2.80
N THR A 62 6.37 -29.29 -3.97
CA THR A 62 6.35 -30.39 -4.94
C THR A 62 7.31 -31.46 -4.45
N SER A 63 7.02 -32.00 -3.27
CA SER A 63 7.44 -33.33 -2.86
C SER A 63 6.31 -34.29 -3.24
N ILE A 64 5.99 -34.36 -4.53
CA ILE A 64 5.31 -35.53 -5.06
C ILE A 64 6.46 -36.42 -5.51
N VAL A 65 6.76 -37.41 -4.67
CA VAL A 65 7.82 -38.38 -4.91
C VAL A 65 7.63 -39.01 -6.29
N GLU A 66 8.54 -38.73 -7.21
CA GLU A 66 8.88 -39.67 -8.28
C GLU A 66 9.55 -40.88 -7.63
N GLY A 67 9.01 -42.07 -7.88
CA GLY A 67 9.70 -43.33 -7.64
C GLY A 67 9.11 -44.20 -6.54
N ALA A 68 8.11 -45.00 -6.91
CA ALA A 68 7.92 -46.33 -6.33
C ALA A 68 7.33 -47.27 -7.40
N ALA A 69 8.23 -48.09 -7.96
CA ALA A 69 8.07 -49.41 -8.60
C ALA A 69 7.13 -49.53 -9.82
#